data_AF-A0A5J4U1F2-F1
#
_entry.id   AF-A0A5J4U1F2-F1
#
_cell.length_a   1.000
_cell.length_b   1.000
_cell.length_c   1.000
_cell.angle_alpha   90.00
_cell.angle_beta   90.00
_cell.angle_gamma   90.00
#
_symmetry.space_group_name_H-M   'P 1'
#
loop_
_entity.id
_entity.type
_entity.pdbx_description
1 polymer ?
#
loop_
_entity_poly.entity_id
_entity_poly.type
_entity_poly.pdbx_seq_one_letter_code
_entity_poly.pdbx_strand_id
1 'polypeptide(L)'
;DLIIGWQGNNWIKAQYGIAIPLSKKIESLAILVNGTNHTNTNFLLVAETESIFNALKTSVKLTYEENECISTIGNYDDVIYNFYGYTVKAVTGADIYPSLTQLIKSGPQTVITVNYPYGDPSDPDGDKLEEEIEFQCGYWYDSNILQFSLHKNGVVDKSCIPNTAIPQDASKCVDANVVYKSYLKGFKEGYFYDIDTVTLKKLLIRTGVVRLANISDLIIGWQGNNWIKAQYGFYDSGYNSWSNYDEIDENELYTGSVLFNLENYPVDAIDEEEEVIDDGGYHEVVDELDSGKKIDEIVKSVGDWFEKNWKLIVIIVAGVVGGYILISSIVTTIFCVYKQSKQLFAENGVVAKWQQSPQG
;
A
#
# COMPACT_ATOMS: atom_id res chain seq x y z
N ASP A 1 4.42 -26.77 8.71
CA ASP A 1 3.78 -25.46 8.45
C ASP A 1 3.18 -24.91 9.71
N LEU A 2 3.50 -23.65 10.01
CA LEU A 2 2.98 -22.94 11.16
C LEU A 2 1.63 -22.35 10.78
N ILE A 3 0.56 -22.77 11.44
CA ILE A 3 -0.77 -22.21 11.21
C ILE A 3 -1.00 -21.17 12.28
N ILE A 4 -1.37 -19.97 11.86
CA ILE A 4 -1.86 -18.95 12.79
C ILE A 4 -3.30 -18.65 12.42
N GLY A 5 -4.20 -19.20 13.21
CA GLY A 5 -5.64 -19.00 13.10
C GLY A 5 -6.10 -17.83 13.98
N TRP A 6 -7.20 -17.20 13.58
CA TRP A 6 -7.80 -16.09 14.32
C TRP A 6 -9.14 -16.55 14.94
N GLN A 7 -9.26 -16.47 16.27
CA GLN A 7 -10.51 -16.74 16.97
C GLN A 7 -10.76 -15.64 18.02
N GLY A 8 -11.66 -14.71 17.72
CA GLY A 8 -11.96 -13.56 18.59
C GLY A 8 -10.83 -12.52 18.61
N ASN A 9 -10.38 -12.09 19.79
CA ASN A 9 -9.26 -11.14 19.93
C ASN A 9 -7.87 -11.82 20.03
N ASN A 10 -7.83 -13.16 20.01
CA ASN A 10 -6.63 -13.94 20.31
C ASN A 10 -6.09 -14.62 19.05
N TRP A 11 -4.76 -14.79 19.03
CA TRP A 11 -4.09 -15.63 18.05
C TRP A 11 -4.01 -17.06 18.54
N ILE A 12 -4.30 -17.97 17.62
CA ILE A 12 -4.15 -19.40 17.82
C ILE A 12 -3.01 -19.88 16.94
N LYS A 13 -1.86 -20.18 17.55
CA LYS A 13 -0.74 -20.83 16.89
C LYS A 13 -1.00 -22.33 16.94
N ALA A 14 -1.37 -22.94 15.82
CA ALA A 14 -1.49 -24.39 15.72
C ALA A 14 -0.19 -24.96 15.14
N GLN A 15 0.52 -25.71 15.97
CA GLN A 15 1.65 -26.53 15.54
C GLN A 15 1.06 -27.88 15.10
N TYR A 16 1.29 -28.30 13.85
CA TYR A 16 0.86 -29.59 13.26
C TYR A 16 -0.58 -29.73 12.70
N GLY A 17 -1.20 -28.67 12.20
CA GLY A 17 -2.34 -28.81 11.29
C GLY A 17 -1.93 -28.70 9.81
N ILE A 18 -2.70 -29.29 8.91
CA ILE A 18 -2.67 -28.97 7.47
C ILE A 18 -3.74 -27.90 7.27
N ALA A 19 -3.37 -26.62 7.33
CA ALA A 19 -4.26 -25.58 6.85
C ALA A 19 -4.23 -25.65 5.33
N ILE A 20 -5.40 -25.68 4.69
CA ILE A 20 -5.48 -25.45 3.26
C ILE A 20 -5.07 -23.99 3.06
N PRO A 21 -3.92 -23.69 2.44
CA PRO A 21 -3.52 -22.32 2.22
C PRO A 21 -4.61 -21.64 1.40
N LEU A 22 -5.13 -20.52 1.89
CA LEU A 22 -6.08 -19.73 1.12
C LEU A 22 -5.33 -19.14 -0.07
N SER A 23 -5.55 -19.69 -1.26
CA SER A 23 -4.92 -19.23 -2.49
C SER A 23 -5.88 -18.35 -3.29
N LYS A 24 -5.32 -17.39 -4.02
CA LYS A 24 -6.06 -16.51 -4.92
C LYS A 24 -5.33 -16.40 -6.24
N LYS A 25 -6.07 -16.37 -7.34
CA LYS A 25 -5.51 -16.09 -8.67
C LYS A 25 -5.07 -14.63 -8.71
N ILE A 26 -3.89 -14.36 -9.27
CA ILE A 26 -3.34 -13.00 -9.36
C ILE A 26 -4.29 -12.09 -10.14
N GLU A 27 -4.95 -12.63 -11.17
CA GLU A 27 -5.93 -11.93 -11.99
C GLU A 27 -7.14 -11.43 -11.19
N SER A 28 -7.43 -11.98 -10.02
CA SER A 28 -8.50 -11.49 -9.12
C SER A 28 -8.11 -10.22 -8.36
N LEU A 29 -6.84 -9.83 -8.35
CA LEU A 29 -6.39 -8.56 -7.79
C LEU A 29 -6.51 -7.47 -8.85
N ALA A 30 -7.06 -6.32 -8.48
CA ALA A 30 -7.18 -5.22 -9.42
C ALA A 30 -5.81 -4.62 -9.76
N ILE A 31 -5.75 -4.08 -10.98
CA ILE A 31 -4.58 -3.38 -11.49
C ILE A 31 -4.46 -2.01 -10.82
N LEU A 32 -3.25 -1.62 -10.41
CA LEU A 32 -3.01 -0.33 -9.76
C LEU A 32 -3.12 0.86 -10.73
N VAL A 33 -2.74 0.66 -12.00
CA VAL A 33 -2.75 1.70 -13.03
C VAL A 33 -3.47 1.20 -14.28
N ASN A 34 -4.65 1.76 -14.55
CA ASN A 34 -5.46 1.42 -15.72
C ASN A 34 -4.66 1.51 -17.03
N GLY A 35 -4.86 0.53 -17.91
CA GLY A 35 -4.17 0.44 -19.20
C GLY A 35 -2.74 -0.12 -19.13
N THR A 36 -2.26 -0.52 -17.95
CA THR A 36 -0.97 -1.17 -17.78
C THR A 36 -1.08 -2.69 -17.93
N ASN A 37 -0.14 -3.31 -18.63
CA ASN A 37 0.00 -4.74 -18.84
C ASN A 37 1.48 -5.16 -18.81
N HIS A 38 1.73 -6.47 -18.85
CA HIS A 38 3.09 -7.04 -18.77
C HIS A 38 3.94 -6.80 -20.02
N THR A 39 3.36 -6.31 -21.13
CA THR A 39 4.08 -6.00 -22.36
C THR A 39 4.47 -4.52 -22.47
N ASN A 40 4.06 -3.67 -21.52
CA ASN A 40 4.57 -2.31 -21.41
C ASN A 40 6.10 -2.33 -21.25
N THR A 41 6.77 -1.41 -21.95
CA THR A 41 8.24 -1.30 -21.89
C THR A 41 8.74 -0.89 -20.51
N ASN A 42 7.94 -0.12 -19.76
CA ASN A 42 8.31 0.39 -18.44
C ASN A 42 7.12 0.31 -17.48
N PHE A 43 7.43 0.13 -16.19
CA PHE A 43 6.49 0.26 -15.10
C PHE A 43 7.23 0.72 -13.84
N LEU A 44 6.95 1.93 -13.36
CA LEU A 44 7.75 2.64 -12.36
C LEU A 44 6.86 3.36 -11.34
N LEU A 45 6.09 2.61 -10.54
CA LEU A 45 5.14 3.20 -9.59
C LEU A 45 5.78 3.87 -8.37
N VAL A 46 6.91 3.35 -7.90
CA VAL A 46 7.57 3.84 -6.68
C VAL A 46 8.32 5.15 -6.96
N ALA A 47 9.09 5.19 -8.04
CA ALA A 47 9.83 6.36 -8.49
C ALA A 47 10.16 6.24 -9.99
N GLU A 48 10.05 7.36 -10.71
CA GLU A 48 10.33 7.43 -12.16
C GLU A 48 11.83 7.50 -12.47
N THR A 49 12.64 7.94 -11.51
CA THR A 49 14.09 8.09 -11.66
C THR A 49 14.81 7.75 -10.36
N GLU A 50 16.08 7.39 -10.45
CA GLU A 50 16.96 7.18 -9.30
C GLU A 50 17.02 8.41 -8.38
N SER A 51 17.05 9.64 -8.94
CA SER A 51 17.06 10.86 -8.12
C SER A 51 15.78 11.04 -7.31
N ILE A 52 14.62 10.66 -7.86
CA ILE A 52 13.35 10.70 -7.13
C ILE A 52 13.35 9.60 -6.06
N PHE A 53 13.82 8.41 -6.41
CA PHE A 53 13.91 7.28 -5.49
C PHE A 53 14.77 7.63 -4.27
N ASN A 54 15.99 8.13 -4.47
CA ASN A 54 16.90 8.50 -3.39
C ASN A 54 16.37 9.64 -2.50
N ALA A 55 15.36 10.38 -2.96
CA ALA A 55 14.70 11.43 -2.19
C ALA A 55 13.45 10.94 -1.44
N LEU A 56 12.98 9.71 -1.66
CA LEU A 56 11.86 9.14 -0.92
C LEU A 56 12.21 9.00 0.55
N LYS A 57 11.25 9.28 1.42
CA LYS A 57 11.42 9.12 2.86
C LYS A 57 11.82 7.70 3.24
N THR A 58 11.26 6.69 2.57
CA THR A 58 11.61 5.29 2.80
C THR A 58 13.07 4.98 2.44
N SER A 59 13.66 5.70 1.48
CA SER A 59 15.04 5.52 1.03
C SER A 59 16.06 6.31 1.88
N VAL A 60 15.59 7.22 2.74
CA VAL A 60 16.47 7.99 3.63
C VAL A 60 16.91 7.14 4.83
N LYS A 61 18.20 7.25 5.16
CA LYS A 61 18.81 6.51 6.27
C LYS A 61 18.10 6.74 7.60
N LEU A 62 17.80 5.65 8.30
CA LEU A 62 17.32 5.69 9.68
C LEU A 62 18.41 6.25 10.62
N THR A 63 17.99 6.98 11.67
CA THR A 63 18.94 7.46 12.68
C THR A 63 19.46 6.29 13.53
N TYR A 64 20.53 6.54 14.28
CA TYR A 64 21.09 5.54 15.19
C TYR A 64 20.06 5.05 16.21
N GLU A 65 19.29 5.97 16.80
CA GLU A 65 18.25 5.67 17.78
C GLU A 65 17.08 4.87 17.19
N GLU A 66 16.74 5.13 15.92
CA GLU A 66 15.72 4.36 15.21
C GLU A 66 16.19 2.92 14.97
N ASN A 67 17.43 2.75 14.52
CA ASN A 67 18.03 1.43 14.30
C ASN A 67 18.16 0.62 15.59
N GLU A 68 18.56 1.26 16.69
CA GLU A 68 18.62 0.61 18.00
C GLU A 68 17.24 0.14 18.46
N CYS A 69 16.18 0.93 18.22
CA CYS A 69 14.87 0.53 18.71
C CYS A 69 14.17 -0.51 17.83
N ILE A 70 14.28 -0.41 16.51
CA ILE A 70 13.66 -1.36 15.58
C ILE A 70 14.41 -2.72 15.61
N SER A 71 15.59 -2.79 16.23
CA SER A 71 16.44 -3.98 16.29
C SER A 71 16.96 -4.42 14.92
N THR A 72 17.56 -3.50 14.17
CA THR A 72 18.14 -3.79 12.84
C THR A 72 19.44 -4.60 12.90
N ILE A 73 19.59 -5.56 13.82
CA ILE A 73 20.78 -6.44 13.88
C ILE A 73 20.63 -7.56 12.81
N GLY A 74 20.33 -7.18 11.56
CA GLY A 74 20.19 -8.07 10.42
C GLY A 74 19.37 -7.47 9.30
N ASN A 75 19.63 -7.91 8.06
CA ASN A 75 19.03 -7.39 6.83
C ASN A 75 17.49 -7.49 6.77
N TYR A 76 16.84 -8.28 7.64
CA TYR A 76 15.44 -8.66 7.48
C TYR A 76 14.46 -7.53 7.83
N ASP A 77 14.67 -6.81 8.94
CA ASP A 77 13.75 -5.76 9.39
C ASP A 77 13.84 -4.51 8.51
N ASP A 78 15.02 -4.24 7.95
CA ASP A 78 15.22 -3.19 6.96
C ASP A 78 14.46 -3.50 5.68
N VAL A 79 14.45 -4.76 5.24
CA VAL A 79 13.66 -5.18 4.09
C VAL A 79 12.17 -4.99 4.36
N ILE A 80 11.68 -5.30 5.57
CA ILE A 80 10.27 -5.08 5.95
C ILE A 80 9.91 -3.59 5.95
N TYR A 81 10.74 -2.76 6.59
CA TYR A 81 10.58 -1.30 6.58
C TYR A 81 10.43 -0.77 5.16
N ASN A 82 11.37 -1.13 4.29
CA ASN A 82 11.38 -0.70 2.90
C ASN A 82 10.20 -1.26 2.10
N PHE A 83 9.86 -2.54 2.32
CA PHE A 83 8.75 -3.19 1.65
C PHE A 83 7.42 -2.50 1.96
N TYR A 84 7.20 -2.13 3.22
CA TYR A 84 5.99 -1.41 3.63
C TYR A 84 5.96 0.00 3.05
N GLY A 85 7.06 0.76 3.16
CA GLY A 85 7.15 2.12 2.65
C GLY A 85 6.95 2.23 1.14
N TYR A 86 7.65 1.40 0.37
CA TYR A 86 7.50 1.39 -1.09
C TYR A 86 6.13 0.85 -1.53
N THR A 87 5.53 -0.08 -0.80
CA THR A 87 4.15 -0.52 -1.08
C THR A 87 3.16 0.62 -0.83
N VAL A 88 3.29 1.37 0.27
CA VAL A 88 2.48 2.58 0.51
C VAL A 88 2.61 3.56 -0.65
N LYS A 89 3.84 3.79 -1.11
CA LYS A 89 4.12 4.66 -2.25
C LYS A 89 3.43 4.19 -3.52
N ALA A 90 3.57 2.92 -3.86
CA ALA A 90 3.01 2.36 -5.09
C ALA A 90 1.48 2.31 -5.09
N VAL A 91 0.86 1.94 -3.96
CA VAL A 91 -0.59 1.72 -3.86
C VAL A 91 -1.36 3.01 -3.60
N THR A 92 -0.78 3.94 -2.83
CA THR A 92 -1.50 5.14 -2.35
C THR A 92 -0.90 6.45 -2.83
N GLY A 93 0.28 6.42 -3.45
CA GLY A 93 1.05 7.60 -3.84
C GLY A 93 1.75 8.32 -2.68
N ALA A 94 1.42 7.98 -1.42
CA ALA A 94 1.98 8.62 -0.24
C ALA A 94 3.44 8.23 -0.02
N ASP A 95 4.28 9.23 0.25
CA ASP A 95 5.66 9.02 0.67
C ASP A 95 5.74 9.13 2.19
N ILE A 96 6.11 8.03 2.83
CA ILE A 96 6.14 7.90 4.29
C ILE A 96 7.47 7.35 4.80
N TYR A 97 7.76 7.63 6.07
CA TYR A 97 8.66 6.82 6.87
C TYR A 97 7.83 5.81 7.67
N PRO A 98 7.82 4.50 7.34
CA PRO A 98 7.04 3.52 8.10
C PRO A 98 7.37 3.51 9.59
N SER A 99 6.36 3.61 10.45
CA SER A 99 6.54 3.43 11.90
C SER A 99 6.44 1.95 12.28
N LEU A 100 7.60 1.28 12.40
CA LEU A 100 7.64 -0.13 12.82
C LEU A 100 7.36 -0.27 14.32
N THR A 101 7.73 0.71 15.14
CA THR A 101 7.41 0.70 16.58
C THR A 101 5.90 0.80 16.83
N GLN A 102 5.16 1.53 15.99
CA GLN A 102 3.70 1.51 16.00
C GLN A 102 3.15 0.12 15.68
N LEU A 103 3.67 -0.54 14.65
CA LEU A 103 3.24 -1.88 14.29
C LEU A 103 3.53 -2.89 15.42
N ILE A 104 4.72 -2.87 15.99
CA ILE A 104 5.09 -3.71 17.14
C ILE A 104 4.09 -3.50 18.27
N LYS A 105 3.88 -2.25 18.71
CA LYS A 105 2.97 -1.96 19.83
C LYS A 105 1.51 -2.31 19.54
N SER A 106 1.09 -2.21 18.28
CA SER A 106 -0.28 -2.55 17.86
C SER A 106 -0.50 -4.05 17.66
N GLY A 107 0.54 -4.86 17.93
CA GLY A 107 0.51 -6.30 17.86
C GLY A 107 -0.34 -6.93 18.97
N PRO A 108 -0.51 -8.27 18.91
CA PRO A 108 -1.18 -8.98 19.98
C PRO A 108 -0.33 -8.93 21.26
N GLN A 109 -0.99 -8.69 22.39
CA GLN A 109 -0.33 -8.71 23.71
C GLN A 109 -0.11 -10.13 24.22
N THR A 110 -0.85 -11.09 23.67
CA THR A 110 -0.84 -12.48 24.10
C THR A 110 -0.91 -13.38 22.87
N VAL A 111 -0.08 -14.42 22.83
CA VAL A 111 -0.15 -15.49 21.84
C VAL A 111 -0.50 -16.79 22.56
N ILE A 112 -1.53 -17.46 22.06
CA ILE A 112 -1.94 -18.77 22.57
C ILE A 112 -1.55 -19.81 21.54
N THR A 113 -0.64 -20.70 21.91
CA THR A 113 -0.32 -21.89 21.12
C THR A 113 -1.23 -23.02 21.57
N VAL A 114 -1.96 -23.63 20.65
CA VAL A 114 -2.82 -24.79 20.93
C VAL A 114 -2.15 -26.06 20.43
N ASN A 115 -2.53 -27.20 20.99
CA ASN A 115 -1.87 -28.50 20.75
C ASN A 115 -0.37 -28.47 21.08
N TYR A 116 -0.02 -27.79 22.17
CA TYR A 116 1.35 -27.67 22.62
C TYR A 116 1.89 -29.05 23.04
N PRO A 117 2.88 -29.63 22.34
CA PRO A 117 3.27 -31.03 22.51
C PRO A 117 3.99 -31.33 23.83
N TYR A 118 4.41 -30.28 24.55
CA TYR A 118 5.04 -30.37 25.86
C TYR A 118 4.11 -29.95 27.00
N GLY A 119 2.82 -29.82 26.69
CA GLY A 119 1.77 -29.57 27.64
C GLY A 119 1.68 -30.59 28.75
N ASP A 120 1.20 -30.21 29.94
CA ASP A 120 0.87 -31.17 30.99
C ASP A 120 -0.45 -31.86 30.65
N PRO A 121 -0.47 -33.15 30.25
CA PRO A 121 -1.70 -33.82 29.85
C PRO A 121 -2.68 -34.04 31.01
N SER A 122 -2.28 -33.74 32.25
CA SER A 122 -3.17 -33.76 33.42
C SER A 122 -3.88 -32.43 33.68
N ASP A 123 -3.45 -31.35 33.01
CA ASP A 123 -4.11 -30.05 33.01
C ASP A 123 -5.12 -30.00 31.84
N PRO A 124 -6.41 -29.68 32.06
CA PRO A 124 -7.39 -29.51 30.99
C PRO A 124 -7.05 -28.38 29.99
N ASP A 125 -6.18 -27.44 30.35
CA ASP A 125 -5.58 -26.45 29.44
C ASP A 125 -4.11 -26.74 29.14
N GLY A 126 -3.60 -27.91 29.54
CA GLY A 126 -2.19 -28.26 29.38
C GLY A 126 -1.74 -28.32 27.94
N ASP A 127 -2.65 -28.58 26.99
CA ASP A 127 -2.38 -28.51 25.56
C ASP A 127 -2.27 -27.07 25.02
N LYS A 128 -2.35 -26.05 25.88
CA LYS A 128 -2.18 -24.64 25.53
C LYS A 128 -0.94 -24.06 26.19
N LEU A 129 -0.22 -23.24 25.43
CA LEU A 129 0.83 -22.36 25.94
C LEU A 129 0.44 -20.92 25.66
N GLU A 130 0.19 -20.16 26.73
CA GLU A 130 -0.10 -18.73 26.66
C GLU A 130 1.18 -17.93 26.96
N GLU A 131 1.58 -17.07 26.03
CA GLU A 131 2.76 -16.23 26.14
C GLU A 131 2.32 -14.76 26.07
N GLU A 132 2.56 -14.00 27.14
CA GLU A 132 2.46 -12.54 27.11
C GLU A 132 3.68 -11.96 26.38
N ILE A 133 3.43 -11.05 25.44
CA ILE A 133 4.48 -10.39 24.66
C ILE A 133 4.80 -9.06 25.32
N GLU A 134 6.01 -8.95 25.86
CA GLU A 134 6.56 -7.68 26.32
C GLU A 134 7.17 -6.91 25.13
N PHE A 135 6.58 -5.74 24.82
CA PHE A 135 7.08 -4.88 23.76
C PHE A 135 8.16 -3.93 24.27
N GLN A 136 9.38 -4.10 23.78
CA GLN A 136 10.53 -3.24 24.03
C GLN A 136 11.39 -3.03 22.77
N CYS A 137 12.18 -1.96 22.78
CA CYS A 137 13.15 -1.67 21.74
C CYS A 137 14.25 -2.74 21.69
N GLY A 138 14.82 -2.99 20.51
CA GLY A 138 15.96 -3.90 20.36
C GLY A 138 15.61 -5.39 20.48
N TYR A 139 14.32 -5.73 20.51
CA TYR A 139 13.85 -7.11 20.53
C TYR A 139 13.46 -7.59 19.15
N TRP A 140 13.72 -8.87 18.90
CA TRP A 140 13.30 -9.57 17.69
C TRP A 140 11.86 -10.03 17.83
N TYR A 141 10.99 -9.52 16.97
CA TYR A 141 9.59 -9.95 16.90
C TYR A 141 9.39 -10.91 15.74
N ASP A 142 8.52 -11.90 15.95
CA ASP A 142 8.08 -12.77 14.87
C ASP A 142 7.41 -11.91 13.77
N SER A 143 7.78 -12.12 12.50
CA SER A 143 7.18 -11.48 11.32
C SER A 143 5.65 -11.54 11.31
N ASN A 144 5.06 -12.57 11.92
CA ASN A 144 3.62 -12.74 12.05
C ASN A 144 2.96 -11.65 12.91
N ILE A 145 3.68 -11.12 13.91
CA ILE A 145 3.23 -9.99 14.74
C ILE A 145 3.12 -8.73 13.87
N LEU A 146 4.12 -8.45 13.04
CA LEU A 146 4.12 -7.29 12.16
C LEU A 146 3.04 -7.40 11.09
N GLN A 147 2.87 -8.58 10.48
CA GLN A 147 1.82 -8.85 9.52
C GLN A 147 0.42 -8.67 10.14
N PHE A 148 0.21 -9.14 11.39
CA PHE A 148 -1.04 -8.89 12.11
C PHE A 148 -1.33 -7.40 12.23
N SER A 149 -0.35 -6.67 12.74
CA SER A 149 -0.49 -5.26 13.03
C SER A 149 -0.75 -4.47 11.76
N LEU A 150 -0.07 -4.81 10.67
CA LEU A 150 -0.30 -4.24 9.36
C LEU A 150 -1.73 -4.52 8.90
N HIS A 151 -2.18 -5.77 8.98
CA HIS A 151 -3.54 -6.13 8.56
C HIS A 151 -4.62 -5.41 9.38
N LYS A 152 -4.51 -5.43 10.71
CA LYS A 152 -5.54 -4.90 11.61
C LYS A 152 -5.50 -3.38 11.75
N ASN A 153 -4.31 -2.80 11.83
CA ASN A 153 -4.11 -1.40 12.18
C ASN A 153 -3.54 -0.58 11.02
N GLY A 154 -2.88 -1.22 10.06
CA GLY A 154 -2.05 -0.56 9.05
C GLY A 154 -0.82 0.10 9.65
N VAL A 155 -0.05 0.76 8.79
CA VAL A 155 1.20 1.45 9.13
C VAL A 155 1.03 2.96 9.04
N VAL A 156 1.64 3.70 9.95
CA VAL A 156 1.64 5.17 9.97
C VAL A 156 3.01 5.75 9.60
N ASP A 157 3.04 7.04 9.26
CA ASP A 157 4.31 7.78 9.09
C ASP A 157 4.97 8.04 10.46
N LYS A 158 6.30 7.96 10.54
CA LYS A 158 7.06 8.16 11.78
C LYS A 158 6.90 9.55 12.40
N SER A 159 6.51 10.55 11.60
CA SER A 159 6.13 11.87 12.11
C SER A 159 4.90 11.84 13.03
N CYS A 160 4.05 10.81 12.91
CA CYS A 160 2.95 10.55 13.83
C CYS A 160 3.42 9.75 15.06
N ILE A 161 4.09 8.63 14.84
CA ILE A 161 4.65 7.77 15.90
C ILE A 161 6.13 7.48 15.58
N PRO A 162 7.09 8.07 16.31
CA PRO A 162 8.51 7.90 16.04
C PRO A 162 9.02 6.47 16.22
N ASN A 163 10.05 6.10 15.47
CA ASN A 163 10.72 4.80 15.58
C ASN A 163 11.78 4.74 16.69
N THR A 164 11.91 5.77 17.52
CA THR A 164 12.94 5.87 18.56
C THR A 164 12.53 5.22 19.90
N ALA A 165 11.26 4.85 20.05
CA ALA A 165 10.73 4.18 21.23
C ALA A 165 9.46 3.38 20.89
N ILE A 166 9.18 2.32 21.65
CA ILE A 166 7.86 1.68 21.64
C ILE A 166 6.84 2.66 22.22
N PRO A 167 5.78 3.05 21.49
CA PRO A 167 4.81 4.01 21.98
C PRO A 167 3.99 3.44 23.14
N GLN A 168 3.52 4.32 24.03
CA GLN A 168 2.57 3.93 25.08
C GLN A 168 1.18 3.66 24.50
N ASP A 169 0.78 4.43 23.49
CA ASP A 169 -0.47 4.31 22.78
C ASP A 169 -0.20 4.40 21.27
N ALA A 170 -0.56 3.35 20.53
CA ALA A 170 -0.33 3.24 19.09
C ALA A 170 -1.56 3.64 18.25
N SER A 171 -2.66 4.01 18.90
CA SER A 171 -3.93 4.39 18.25
C SER A 171 -4.02 5.87 17.87
N LYS A 172 -3.04 6.69 18.28
CA LYS A 172 -2.98 8.13 18.02
C LYS A 172 -1.55 8.61 17.86
N CYS A 173 -1.37 9.77 17.23
CA CYS A 173 -0.05 10.38 17.12
C CYS A 173 0.44 10.92 18.47
N VAL A 174 1.75 10.98 18.63
CA VAL A 174 2.39 11.56 19.82
C VAL A 174 2.13 13.07 19.89
N ASP A 175 2.22 13.75 18.75
CA ASP A 175 1.81 15.15 18.60
C ASP A 175 0.33 15.22 18.18
N ALA A 176 -0.48 15.88 19.01
CA ALA A 176 -1.90 16.06 18.75
C ALA A 176 -2.22 16.92 17.51
N ASN A 177 -1.24 17.67 16.99
CA ASN A 177 -1.38 18.44 15.75
C ASN A 177 -1.16 17.59 14.49
N VAL A 178 -0.61 16.38 14.63
CA VAL A 178 -0.41 15.46 13.52
C VAL A 178 -1.63 14.58 13.38
N VAL A 179 -2.20 14.55 12.17
CA VAL A 179 -3.38 13.71 11.88
C VAL A 179 -2.95 12.24 11.83
N TYR A 180 -3.61 11.40 12.63
CA TYR A 180 -3.43 9.96 12.56
C TYR A 180 -3.97 9.45 11.22
N LYS A 181 -3.06 8.98 10.36
CA LYS A 181 -3.40 8.40 9.07
C LYS A 181 -2.66 7.09 8.90
N SER A 182 -3.44 6.02 8.84
CA SER A 182 -2.95 4.66 8.62
C SER A 182 -3.06 4.28 7.14
N TYR A 183 -2.05 3.57 6.66
CA TYR A 183 -1.93 3.04 5.31
C TYR A 183 -1.85 1.51 5.35
N LEU A 184 -2.22 0.87 4.25
CA LEU A 184 -2.20 -0.59 4.11
C LEU A 184 -3.02 -1.37 5.15
N LYS A 185 -3.95 -0.72 5.86
CA LYS A 185 -4.92 -1.44 6.69
C LYS A 185 -5.72 -2.43 5.84
N GLY A 186 -5.85 -3.65 6.32
CA GLY A 186 -6.46 -4.78 5.62
C GLY A 186 -5.51 -5.54 4.67
N PHE A 187 -4.30 -5.04 4.42
CA PHE A 187 -3.34 -5.76 3.59
C PHE A 187 -2.84 -7.02 4.29
N LYS A 188 -2.49 -8.03 3.50
CA LYS A 188 -1.88 -9.29 3.92
C LYS A 188 -0.65 -9.55 3.06
N GLU A 189 0.28 -10.32 3.60
CA GLU A 189 1.39 -10.86 2.83
C GLU A 189 0.99 -12.16 2.15
N GLY A 190 1.32 -12.29 0.87
CA GLY A 190 1.07 -13.48 0.07
C GLY A 190 2.36 -13.99 -0.53
N TYR A 191 2.56 -15.29 -0.44
CA TYR A 191 3.73 -15.97 -0.99
C TYR A 191 3.43 -16.53 -2.36
N PHE A 192 4.42 -16.47 -3.24
CA PHE A 192 4.40 -17.09 -4.54
C PHE A 192 5.69 -17.89 -4.74
N TYR A 193 5.61 -18.94 -5.56
CA TYR A 193 6.69 -19.89 -5.76
C TYR A 193 6.85 -20.18 -7.25
N ASP A 194 8.10 -20.18 -7.70
CA ASP A 194 8.54 -20.60 -9.03
C ASP A 194 7.70 -20.02 -10.18
N ILE A 195 7.38 -18.72 -10.11
CA ILE A 195 6.61 -18.04 -11.15
C ILE A 195 7.53 -17.53 -12.26
N ASP A 196 7.01 -17.45 -13.48
CA ASP A 196 7.74 -16.88 -14.62
C ASP A 196 7.75 -15.33 -14.61
N THR A 197 8.60 -14.76 -15.48
CA THR A 197 8.75 -13.31 -15.67
C THR A 197 7.43 -12.61 -16.00
N VAL A 198 6.58 -13.21 -16.83
CA VAL A 198 5.28 -12.63 -17.21
C VAL A 198 4.36 -12.52 -16.00
N THR A 199 4.32 -13.55 -15.16
CA THR A 199 3.53 -13.63 -13.94
C THR A 199 4.06 -12.66 -12.89
N LEU A 200 5.38 -12.52 -12.76
CA LEU A 200 5.99 -11.53 -11.88
C LEU A 200 5.66 -10.09 -12.30
N LYS A 201 5.70 -9.77 -13.60
CA LYS A 201 5.23 -8.46 -14.12
C LYS A 201 3.76 -8.23 -13.79
N LYS A 202 2.89 -9.24 -13.96
CA LYS A 202 1.46 -9.14 -13.61
C LYS A 202 1.25 -8.86 -12.12
N LEU A 203 2.05 -9.47 -11.23
CA LEU A 203 2.03 -9.20 -9.80
C LEU A 203 2.41 -7.76 -9.50
N LEU A 204 3.54 -7.28 -10.02
CA LEU A 204 4.00 -5.89 -9.83
C LEU A 204 2.94 -4.86 -10.23
N ILE A 205 2.22 -5.10 -11.33
CA ILE A 205 1.14 -4.22 -11.81
C ILE A 205 -0.02 -4.10 -10.79
N ARG A 206 -0.20 -5.09 -9.92
CA ARG A 206 -1.34 -5.21 -8.98
C ARG A 206 -0.95 -4.89 -7.54
N THR A 207 0.29 -5.21 -7.16
CA THR A 207 0.78 -5.08 -5.77
C THR A 207 1.82 -3.98 -5.62
N GLY A 208 2.38 -3.49 -6.72
CA GLY A 208 3.34 -2.39 -6.78
C GLY A 208 4.77 -2.79 -6.47
N VAL A 209 4.96 -3.60 -5.42
CA VAL A 209 6.28 -4.06 -4.97
C VAL A 209 6.26 -5.57 -4.76
N VAL A 210 7.37 -6.22 -5.12
CA VAL A 210 7.62 -7.64 -4.87
C VAL A 210 8.90 -7.79 -4.06
N ARG A 211 8.84 -8.57 -2.98
CA ARG A 211 10.00 -8.97 -2.18
C ARG A 211 10.47 -10.36 -2.60
N LEU A 212 11.71 -10.49 -3.07
CA LEU A 212 12.29 -11.77 -3.45
C LEU A 212 12.82 -12.54 -2.23
N ALA A 213 12.60 -13.85 -2.18
CA ALA A 213 12.95 -14.67 -1.02
C ALA A 213 14.48 -14.79 -0.78
N ASN A 214 15.28 -14.78 -1.85
CA ASN A 214 16.67 -15.24 -1.79
C ASN A 214 17.71 -14.12 -1.66
N ILE A 215 17.35 -12.86 -1.87
CA ILE A 215 18.33 -11.78 -2.05
C ILE A 215 18.03 -10.50 -1.27
N SER A 216 17.02 -10.46 -0.40
CA SER A 216 16.59 -9.22 0.30
C SER A 216 16.21 -8.06 -0.63
N ASP A 217 16.29 -8.24 -1.95
CA ASP A 217 15.93 -7.23 -2.93
C ASP A 217 14.41 -7.08 -3.05
N LEU A 218 14.00 -5.83 -3.26
CA LEU A 218 12.64 -5.49 -3.61
C LEU A 218 12.61 -5.11 -5.09
N ILE A 219 11.85 -5.83 -5.92
CA ILE A 219 11.54 -5.36 -7.27
C ILE A 219 10.42 -4.33 -7.14
N ILE A 220 10.69 -3.13 -7.64
CA ILE A 220 9.78 -1.97 -7.58
C ILE A 220 9.28 -1.54 -8.97
N GLY A 221 9.74 -2.22 -10.02
CA GLY A 221 9.38 -1.91 -11.40
C GLY A 221 10.28 -2.57 -12.43
N TRP A 222 10.13 -2.17 -13.69
CA TRP A 222 11.06 -2.49 -14.77
C TRP A 222 11.17 -1.33 -15.76
N GLN A 223 12.30 -1.29 -16.48
CA GLN A 223 12.54 -0.34 -17.54
C GLN A 223 13.28 -1.03 -18.69
N GLY A 224 12.65 -1.09 -19.87
CA GLY A 224 13.16 -1.87 -20.99
C GLY A 224 13.29 -3.35 -20.62
N ASN A 225 14.52 -3.89 -20.74
CA ASN A 225 14.83 -5.27 -20.40
C ASN A 225 15.44 -5.44 -18.99
N ASN A 226 15.36 -4.44 -18.12
CA ASN A 226 15.97 -4.50 -16.80
C ASN A 226 14.93 -4.40 -15.69
N TRP A 227 15.12 -5.19 -14.64
CA TRP A 227 14.42 -5.00 -13.38
C TRP A 227 14.89 -3.71 -12.72
N ILE A 228 13.95 -2.98 -12.11
CA ILE A 228 14.27 -1.91 -11.18
C ILE A 228 14.12 -2.44 -9.77
N LYS A 229 15.22 -2.44 -9.03
CA LYS A 229 15.29 -2.97 -7.67
C LYS A 229 15.66 -1.87 -6.68
N ALA A 230 15.05 -1.95 -5.50
CA ALA A 230 15.56 -1.31 -4.31
C ALA A 230 16.45 -2.33 -3.58
N GLN A 231 17.77 -2.18 -3.75
CA GLN A 231 18.76 -3.12 -3.22
C GLN A 231 19.33 -2.65 -1.91
N TYR A 232 19.47 -3.56 -0.97
CA TYR A 232 20.07 -3.26 0.32
C TYR A 232 21.56 -2.98 0.19
N GLY A 233 21.97 -1.74 0.47
CA GLY A 233 23.36 -1.30 0.39
C GLY A 233 24.20 -1.86 1.55
N PHE A 234 25.05 -2.83 1.27
CA PHE A 234 26.08 -3.29 2.20
C PHE A 234 27.21 -2.24 2.30
N TYR A 235 27.50 -1.75 3.52
CA TYR A 235 28.72 -0.99 3.90
C TYR A 235 28.84 0.50 3.55
N ASP A 236 27.90 1.38 3.93
CA ASP A 236 28.14 2.79 4.34
C ASP A 236 27.13 3.83 3.79
N SER A 237 26.34 3.51 2.76
CA SER A 237 25.37 4.48 2.20
C SER A 237 24.07 4.61 2.98
N GLY A 238 23.76 3.66 3.87
CA GLY A 238 22.58 3.73 4.73
C GLY A 238 21.26 3.64 3.95
N TYR A 239 20.90 2.40 3.63
CA TYR A 239 19.62 1.94 3.08
C TYR A 239 19.37 2.19 1.59
N ASN A 240 18.34 1.49 1.07
CA ASN A 240 18.29 0.91 -0.27
C ASN A 240 18.75 1.82 -1.40
N SER A 241 19.58 1.31 -2.30
CA SER A 241 19.98 1.97 -3.55
C SER A 241 19.10 1.53 -4.71
N TRP A 242 18.83 2.47 -5.62
CA TRP A 242 18.26 2.15 -6.92
C TRP A 242 19.24 1.29 -7.71
N SER A 243 18.76 0.18 -8.26
CA SER A 243 19.54 -0.67 -9.16
C SER A 243 18.72 -1.00 -10.40
N ASN A 244 19.35 -0.87 -11.55
CA ASN A 244 18.79 -1.19 -12.87
C ASN A 244 19.75 -2.05 -13.71
N TYR A 245 20.67 -2.74 -13.04
CA TYR A 245 21.71 -3.55 -13.68
C TYR A 245 21.23 -4.97 -14.02
N ASP A 246 20.19 -5.45 -13.34
CA ASP A 246 19.73 -6.82 -13.48
C ASP A 246 18.81 -6.93 -14.71
N GLU A 247 19.33 -7.57 -15.75
CA GLU A 247 18.58 -7.91 -16.95
C GLU A 247 17.48 -8.93 -16.61
N ILE A 248 16.35 -8.82 -17.28
CA ILE A 248 15.21 -9.72 -17.16
C ILE A 248 15.55 -10.99 -17.96
N ASP A 249 15.76 -12.11 -17.25
CA ASP A 249 15.82 -13.43 -17.87
C ASP A 249 14.41 -14.03 -17.96
N GLU A 250 13.96 -14.32 -19.17
CA GLU A 250 12.66 -14.93 -19.44
C GLU A 250 12.57 -16.40 -18.97
N ASN A 251 13.71 -17.04 -18.66
CA ASN A 251 13.77 -18.41 -18.14
C ASN A 251 13.94 -18.48 -16.61
N GLU A 252 14.16 -17.35 -15.95
CA GLU A 252 14.28 -17.32 -14.49
C GLU A 252 12.93 -17.56 -13.83
N LEU A 253 12.95 -18.33 -12.75
CA LEU A 253 11.79 -18.58 -11.90
C LEU A 253 11.95 -17.83 -10.60
N TYR A 254 10.89 -17.16 -10.17
CA TYR A 254 10.91 -16.26 -9.03
C TYR A 254 10.08 -16.81 -7.88
N THR A 255 10.62 -16.70 -6.68
CA THR A 255 9.95 -17.03 -5.43
C THR A 255 10.05 -15.85 -4.49
N GLY A 256 8.96 -15.52 -3.81
CA GLY A 256 8.91 -14.31 -3.00
C GLY A 256 7.55 -14.04 -2.37
N SER A 257 7.33 -12.77 -2.05
CA SER A 257 6.14 -12.29 -1.37
C SER A 257 5.67 -10.92 -1.89
N VAL A 258 4.38 -10.67 -1.76
CA VAL A 258 3.71 -9.41 -2.10
C VAL A 258 2.77 -8.99 -0.98
N LEU A 259 2.51 -7.68 -0.87
CA LEU A 259 1.42 -7.16 -0.05
C LEU A 259 0.22 -6.87 -0.94
N PHE A 260 -0.95 -7.35 -0.53
CA PHE A 260 -2.19 -7.14 -1.25
C PHE A 260 -3.36 -7.05 -0.28
N ASN A 261 -4.44 -6.42 -0.71
CA ASN A 261 -5.68 -6.35 0.06
C ASN A 261 -6.80 -7.05 -0.70
N LEU A 262 -7.48 -7.99 -0.05
CA LEU A 262 -8.59 -8.73 -0.65
C LEU A 262 -9.91 -7.95 -0.66
N GLU A 263 -10.02 -6.91 0.16
CA GLU A 263 -11.28 -6.21 0.43
C GLU A 263 -11.33 -4.79 -0.16
N ASN A 264 -10.19 -4.19 -0.55
CA ASN A 264 -10.10 -2.75 -0.87
C ASN A 264 -9.67 -2.40 -2.30
N TYR A 265 -9.85 -3.29 -3.27
CA TYR A 265 -9.79 -2.85 -4.66
C TYR A 265 -11.18 -2.46 -5.15
N PRO A 266 -11.34 -1.29 -5.80
CA PRO A 266 -12.65 -0.76 -6.13
C PRO A 266 -13.44 -1.75 -6.98
N VAL A 267 -14.67 -2.02 -6.52
CA VAL A 267 -15.70 -2.90 -7.11
C VAL A 267 -16.17 -2.43 -8.49
N ASP A 268 -15.62 -1.33 -9.02
CA ASP A 268 -15.99 -0.79 -10.33
C ASP A 268 -15.24 -1.46 -11.50
N ALA A 269 -14.54 -2.57 -11.26
CA ALA A 269 -13.95 -3.39 -12.32
C ALA A 269 -14.44 -4.84 -12.21
N ILE A 270 -15.32 -5.18 -13.16
CA ILE A 270 -15.69 -6.52 -13.65
C ILE A 270 -16.96 -7.11 -13.02
N ASP A 271 -18.07 -6.90 -13.74
CA ASP A 271 -19.10 -7.91 -13.95
C ASP A 271 -18.44 -9.24 -14.35
N GLU A 272 -18.67 -10.27 -13.56
CA GLU A 272 -19.20 -11.59 -13.96
C GLU A 272 -18.94 -12.56 -12.80
N GLU A 273 -20.04 -13.07 -12.25
CA GLU A 273 -20.07 -14.18 -11.32
C GLU A 273 -19.49 -15.43 -11.97
N GLU A 274 -18.77 -16.26 -11.21
CA GLU A 274 -18.75 -17.69 -11.49
C GLU A 274 -18.89 -18.51 -10.19
N GLU A 275 -19.99 -19.26 -10.19
CA GLU A 275 -20.29 -20.56 -9.61
C GLU A 275 -19.39 -21.11 -8.49
N VAL A 276 -20.05 -21.35 -7.35
CA VAL A 276 -19.60 -22.29 -6.32
C VAL A 276 -20.15 -23.67 -6.68
N ILE A 277 -19.26 -24.56 -7.10
CA ILE A 277 -19.47 -26.01 -6.99
C ILE A 277 -18.96 -26.42 -5.61
N ASP A 278 -19.85 -26.88 -4.73
CA ASP A 278 -19.49 -27.67 -3.55
C ASP A 278 -20.33 -28.95 -3.51
N ASP A 279 -19.63 -30.07 -3.37
CA ASP A 279 -20.17 -31.42 -3.34
C ASP A 279 -20.45 -31.84 -1.90
N GLY A 280 -21.73 -32.02 -1.59
CA GLY A 280 -22.17 -33.00 -0.62
C GLY A 280 -22.60 -32.48 0.77
N GLY A 281 -23.90 -32.20 0.93
CA GLY A 281 -24.50 -32.22 2.27
C GLY A 281 -25.85 -31.53 2.45
N TYR A 282 -26.90 -32.05 1.82
CA TYR A 282 -28.35 -31.86 2.11
C TYR A 282 -28.81 -30.60 2.85
N HIS A 283 -29.54 -29.70 2.17
CA HIS A 283 -30.78 -29.11 2.70
C HIS A 283 -31.66 -28.49 1.59
N GLU A 284 -32.91 -28.96 1.57
CA GLU A 284 -34.19 -28.42 1.07
C GLU A 284 -34.22 -27.50 -0.19
N VAL A 285 -34.84 -28.05 -1.24
CA VAL A 285 -35.16 -27.41 -2.53
C VAL A 285 -36.17 -26.26 -2.31
N VAL A 286 -35.79 -25.04 -2.69
CA VAL A 286 -36.71 -23.92 -2.91
C VAL A 286 -36.70 -23.59 -4.40
N ASP A 287 -37.89 -23.54 -5.00
CA ASP A 287 -38.13 -23.40 -6.44
C ASP A 287 -37.41 -22.19 -7.07
N GLU A 288 -36.66 -22.49 -8.14
CA GLU A 288 -35.73 -21.64 -8.90
C GLU A 288 -36.41 -20.60 -9.82
N LEU A 289 -37.70 -20.34 -9.64
CA LEU A 289 -38.52 -19.48 -10.52
C LEU A 289 -38.78 -18.07 -9.95
N ASP A 290 -38.38 -17.79 -8.71
CA ASP A 290 -38.65 -16.50 -8.03
C ASP A 290 -37.48 -15.50 -8.08
N SER A 291 -36.25 -15.97 -8.39
CA SER A 291 -35.05 -15.12 -8.45
C SER A 291 -35.02 -14.21 -9.70
N GLY A 292 -35.49 -14.70 -10.86
CA GLY A 292 -35.51 -13.94 -12.11
C GLY A 292 -36.43 -12.71 -12.05
N LYS A 293 -37.59 -12.80 -11.38
CA LYS A 293 -38.52 -11.67 -11.24
C LYS A 293 -37.94 -10.52 -10.42
N LYS A 294 -37.15 -10.84 -9.40
CA LYS A 294 -36.58 -9.84 -8.49
C LYS A 294 -35.49 -9.01 -9.18
N ILE A 295 -34.75 -9.61 -10.10
CA ILE A 295 -33.75 -8.91 -10.92
C ILE A 295 -34.43 -7.98 -11.91
N ASP A 296 -35.48 -8.44 -12.60
CA ASP A 296 -36.24 -7.61 -13.55
C ASP A 296 -36.89 -6.39 -12.86
N GLU A 297 -37.39 -6.54 -11.62
CA GLU A 297 -37.94 -5.43 -10.84
C GLU A 297 -36.88 -4.39 -10.45
N ILE A 298 -35.67 -4.83 -10.11
CA ILE A 298 -34.55 -3.93 -9.77
C ILE A 298 -34.10 -3.16 -11.02
N VAL A 299 -33.87 -3.86 -12.14
CA VAL A 299 -33.45 -3.24 -13.41
C VAL A 299 -34.48 -2.20 -13.87
N LYS A 300 -35.77 -2.52 -13.75
CA LYS A 300 -36.85 -1.59 -14.09
C LYS A 300 -36.90 -0.39 -13.14
N SER A 301 -36.72 -0.59 -11.84
CA SER A 301 -36.67 0.50 -10.85
C SER A 301 -35.51 1.46 -11.10
N VAL A 302 -34.35 0.96 -11.54
CA VAL A 302 -33.19 1.80 -11.87
C VAL A 302 -33.45 2.61 -13.15
N GLY A 303 -34.02 1.97 -14.17
CA GLY A 303 -34.42 2.65 -15.41
C GLY A 303 -35.42 3.78 -15.17
N ASP A 304 -36.48 3.52 -14.40
CA ASP A 304 -37.51 4.50 -14.06
C ASP A 304 -36.94 5.68 -13.25
N TRP A 305 -35.99 5.42 -12.35
CA TRP A 305 -35.29 6.47 -11.61
C TRP A 305 -34.45 7.36 -12.55
N PHE A 306 -33.73 6.77 -13.50
CA PHE A 306 -32.93 7.52 -14.46
C PHE A 306 -33.81 8.39 -15.36
N GLU A 307 -34.93 7.85 -15.86
CA GLU A 307 -35.87 8.59 -16.69
C GLU A 307 -36.56 9.73 -15.93
N LYS A 308 -36.79 9.57 -14.62
CA LYS A 308 -37.35 10.63 -13.78
C LYS A 308 -36.36 11.76 -13.48
N ASN A 309 -35.06 11.45 -13.40
CA ASN A 309 -34.04 12.37 -12.91
C ASN A 309 -33.08 12.91 -14.00
N TRP A 310 -33.17 12.46 -15.25
CA TRP A 310 -32.22 12.86 -16.31
C TRP A 310 -32.13 14.39 -16.53
N LYS A 311 -33.24 15.12 -16.40
CA LYS A 311 -33.24 16.59 -16.54
C LYS A 311 -32.44 17.27 -15.44
N LEU A 312 -32.47 16.74 -14.22
CA LEU A 312 -31.70 17.27 -13.09
C LEU A 312 -30.20 17.04 -13.31
N ILE A 313 -29.84 15.84 -13.79
CA ILE A 313 -28.47 15.47 -14.15
C ILE A 313 -27.93 16.42 -15.23
N VAL A 314 -28.71 16.71 -16.27
CA VAL A 314 -28.32 17.67 -17.33
C VAL A 314 -28.12 19.08 -16.79
N ILE A 315 -28.96 19.55 -15.85
CA ILE A 315 -28.81 20.88 -15.22
C ILE A 315 -27.52 20.95 -14.40
N ILE A 316 -27.20 19.89 -13.63
CA ILE A 316 -25.96 19.83 -12.83
C ILE A 316 -24.74 19.88 -13.75
N VAL A 317 -24.71 19.05 -14.80
CA VAL A 317 -23.61 19.02 -15.77
C VAL A 317 -23.46 20.37 -16.49
N ALA A 318 -24.56 20.99 -16.92
CA ALA A 318 -24.54 22.31 -17.54
C ALA A 318 -24.04 23.40 -16.56
N GLY A 319 -24.38 23.31 -15.28
CA GLY A 319 -23.90 24.22 -14.24
C GLY A 319 -22.40 24.13 -14.00
N VAL A 320 -21.85 22.90 -13.94
CA VAL A 320 -20.41 22.67 -13.76
C VAL A 320 -19.62 23.18 -14.98
N VAL A 321 -20.07 22.84 -16.19
CA VAL A 321 -19.41 23.28 -17.44
C VAL A 321 -19.53 24.80 -17.61
N GLY A 322 -20.71 25.38 -17.35
CA GLY A 322 -20.93 26.82 -17.41
C GLY A 322 -20.09 27.60 -16.38
N GLY A 323 -19.97 27.08 -15.15
CA GLY A 323 -19.12 27.64 -14.12
C GLY A 323 -17.64 27.63 -14.50
N TYR A 324 -17.17 26.55 -15.11
CA TYR A 324 -15.79 26.45 -15.60
C TYR A 324 -15.47 27.49 -16.70
N ILE A 325 -16.40 27.70 -17.64
CA ILE A 325 -16.26 28.71 -18.71
C ILE A 325 -16.19 30.12 -18.12
N LEU A 326 -17.02 30.44 -17.13
CA LEU A 326 -17.04 31.76 -16.49
C LEU A 326 -15.72 32.05 -15.74
N ILE A 327 -15.22 31.07 -14.98
CA ILE A 327 -13.95 31.18 -14.25
C ILE A 327 -12.78 31.38 -15.24
N SER A 328 -12.75 30.59 -16.31
CA SER A 328 -11.72 30.71 -17.36
C SER A 328 -11.71 32.10 -18.00
N SER A 329 -12.88 32.69 -18.28
CA SER A 329 -13.00 34.04 -18.84
C SER A 329 -12.48 35.13 -17.87
N ILE A 330 -12.78 35.01 -16.58
CA ILE A 330 -12.29 35.95 -15.55
C ILE A 330 -10.75 35.88 -15.44
N VAL A 331 -10.20 34.67 -15.36
CA VAL A 331 -8.74 34.46 -15.26
C VAL A 331 -8.03 35.05 -16.49
N THR A 332 -8.57 34.81 -17.69
CA THR A 332 -8.01 35.34 -18.93
C THR A 332 -8.03 36.87 -18.96
N THR A 333 -9.12 37.48 -18.49
CA THR A 333 -9.26 38.94 -18.43
C THR A 333 -8.27 39.56 -17.44
N ILE A 334 -8.12 38.98 -16.25
CA ILE A 334 -7.15 39.41 -15.24
C ILE A 334 -5.73 39.33 -15.81
N PHE A 335 -5.41 38.24 -16.52
CA PHE A 335 -4.10 38.05 -17.12
C PHE A 335 -3.80 39.10 -18.22
N CYS A 336 -4.79 39.44 -19.05
CA CYS A 336 -4.65 40.49 -20.06
C CYS A 336 -4.41 41.87 -19.43
N VAL A 337 -5.16 42.23 -18.39
CA VAL A 337 -4.99 43.51 -17.67
C VAL A 337 -3.61 43.57 -16.99
N TYR A 338 -3.18 42.49 -16.38
CA TYR A 338 -1.85 42.39 -15.75
C TYR A 338 -0.70 42.54 -16.76
N LYS A 339 -0.85 41.96 -17.97
CA LYS A 339 0.15 42.10 -19.03
C LYS A 339 0.24 43.54 -19.55
N GLN A 340 -0.92 44.21 -19.70
CA GLN A 340 -0.99 45.58 -20.18
C GLN A 340 -0.42 46.58 -19.16
N SER A 341 -0.66 46.38 -17.87
CA SER A 341 -0.07 47.21 -16.81
C SER A 341 1.46 47.06 -16.77
N LYS A 342 2.00 45.85 -16.92
CA LYS A 342 3.45 45.63 -17.02
C LYS A 342 4.09 46.35 -18.21
N GLN A 343 3.44 46.40 -19.37
CA GLN A 343 3.95 47.13 -20.53
C GLN A 343 3.96 48.65 -20.28
N LEU A 344 2.91 49.20 -19.66
CA LEU A 344 2.86 50.63 -19.29
C LEU A 344 3.94 51.02 -18.26
N PHE A 345 4.28 50.13 -17.32
CA PHE A 345 5.40 50.36 -16.40
C PHE A 345 6.77 50.26 -17.07
N ALA A 346 6.92 49.38 -18.07
CA ALA A 346 8.16 49.26 -18.82
C ALA A 346 8.43 50.48 -19.73
N GLU A 347 7.38 51.06 -20.33
CA GLU A 347 7.50 52.25 -21.18
C GLU A 347 7.72 53.54 -20.38
N ASN A 348 7.09 53.67 -19.19
CA ASN A 348 7.25 54.86 -18.34
C ASN A 348 8.48 54.80 -17.41
N GLY A 349 9.16 53.65 -17.28
CA GLY A 349 10.32 53.46 -16.42
C GLY A 349 11.68 53.91 -17.00
N VAL A 350 11.73 54.36 -18.26
CA VAL A 350 12.99 54.71 -18.95
C VAL A 350 13.38 56.20 -18.80
N VAL A 351 12.55 57.04 -18.16
CA VAL A 351 12.85 58.47 -17.96
C VAL A 351 13.13 58.80 -16.49
N ALA A 352 14.21 58.23 -15.97
CA ALA A 352 14.89 58.73 -14.77
C ALA A 352 16.40 58.77 -15.00
N LYS A 353 16.83 59.53 -16.02
CA LYS A 353 18.24 59.94 -16.16
C LYS A 353 18.52 61.01 -15.11
N TRP A 354 19.28 60.63 -14.09
CA TRP A 354 19.88 61.55 -13.13
C TRP A 354 20.76 62.57 -13.86
N GLN A 355 20.33 63.84 -13.87
CA GLN A 355 21.13 64.97 -14.28
C GLN A 355 22.09 65.30 -13.12
N GLN A 356 23.36 64.89 -13.23
CA GLN A 356 24.43 65.44 -12.40
C GLN A 356 24.73 66.87 -12.87
N SER A 357 24.57 67.83 -11.96
CA SER A 357 24.95 69.23 -12.15
C SER A 357 26.47 69.38 -12.13
N PRO A 358 27.07 70.22 -13.00
CA PRO A 358 28.47 70.58 -12.89
C PRO A 358 28.67 71.70 -11.84
N GLN A 359 29.74 71.50 -11.06
CA GLN A 359 30.53 72.39 -10.19
C GLN A 359 30.10 73.83 -9.90
N GLY A 360 30.18 74.15 -8.60
CA GLY A 360 30.59 75.44 -8.04
C GLY A 360 31.42 75.18 -6.78
#